data_AF-A0A327QGB7-F1
#
_entry.id   AF-A0A327QGB7-F1
#
_cell.length_a   1.000
_cell.length_b   1.000
_cell.length_c   1.000
_cell.angle_alpha   90.00
_cell.angle_beta   90.00
_cell.angle_gamma   90.00
#
_symmetry.space_group_name_H-M   'P 1'
#
loop_
_entity.id
_entity.type
_entity.pdbx_description
1 polymer ?
#
loop_
_entity_poly.entity_id
_entity_poly.type
_entity_poly.pdbx_seq_one_letter_code
_entity_poly.pdbx_strand_id
1 'polypeptide(L)'
;MKKMNIAVVALLVLSSFACKKDLKTQDDGAQTVARAALGQSNFNLWKTCNGTPYNITGTNGICIPVGNCSTDINAAQQNGGQTATGLQFYGCFKGGSNAYSSASEQAVFVCDNVSSWTGNEMGFVKTLNDNVLKGYLQGGGQYIYQTISVNDNGYHTFKCQAKSTNTHQVDFYVDGVYKFTLTNNSGSYYGNWFYFVGTNHWYGGSNPTGQQIEMYSMQTF
;
A
#
# COMPACT_ATOMS: atom_id res chain seq x y z
N MET A 1 45.67 50.41 -46.19
CA MET A 1 44.61 49.40 -46.42
C MET A 1 44.07 48.94 -45.07
N LYS A 2 42.73 48.95 -44.90
CA LYS A 2 41.88 48.32 -43.85
C LYS A 2 42.08 48.86 -42.41
N LYS A 3 41.20 49.67 -41.79
CA LYS A 3 39.76 49.57 -41.41
C LYS A 3 39.40 48.41 -40.46
N MET A 4 38.62 48.79 -39.43
CA MET A 4 37.60 48.06 -38.65
C MET A 4 38.11 47.23 -37.46
N ASN A 5 37.83 47.67 -36.23
CA ASN A 5 36.58 47.50 -35.43
C ASN A 5 36.53 46.15 -34.72
N ILE A 6 36.76 46.14 -33.41
CA ILE A 6 36.09 45.21 -32.49
C ILE A 6 35.64 46.01 -31.26
N ALA A 7 34.42 46.53 -31.34
CA ALA A 7 33.61 46.92 -30.20
C ALA A 7 32.39 46.00 -30.26
N VAL A 8 32.32 44.95 -29.44
CA VAL A 8 31.11 44.13 -29.29
C VAL A 8 31.09 43.55 -27.87
N VAL A 9 30.22 44.15 -27.05
CA VAL A 9 29.37 43.50 -26.05
C VAL A 9 30.02 43.15 -24.70
N ALA A 10 30.26 44.19 -23.92
CA ALA A 10 30.06 44.16 -22.47
C ALA A 10 28.62 44.65 -22.18
N LEU A 11 27.62 43.81 -22.44
CA LEU A 11 26.23 44.08 -22.08
C LEU A 11 25.44 42.77 -22.08
N LEU A 12 25.23 42.17 -20.90
CA LEU A 12 24.10 41.29 -20.51
C LEU A 12 24.47 40.51 -19.24
N VAL A 13 24.65 41.23 -18.13
CA VAL A 13 24.53 40.66 -16.78
C VAL A 13 23.36 41.36 -16.11
N LEU A 14 22.14 41.15 -16.62
CA LEU A 14 20.91 41.72 -16.06
C LEU A 14 19.66 41.06 -16.71
N SER A 15 19.49 39.73 -16.62
CA SER A 15 18.18 39.08 -16.88
C SER A 15 18.16 37.58 -16.57
N SER A 16 18.29 37.21 -15.30
CA SER A 16 17.83 35.88 -14.87
C SER A 16 17.37 35.84 -13.40
N PHE A 17 16.80 36.95 -12.91
CA PHE A 17 15.74 36.85 -11.91
C PHE A 17 14.46 36.38 -12.61
N ALA A 18 14.48 35.14 -13.11
CA ALA A 18 13.25 34.42 -13.31
C ALA A 18 12.62 34.32 -11.93
N CYS A 19 11.50 35.02 -11.75
CA CYS A 19 10.59 34.83 -10.66
C CYS A 19 10.32 33.33 -10.59
N LYS A 20 10.99 32.62 -9.67
CA LYS A 20 10.57 31.29 -9.31
C LYS A 20 9.19 31.51 -8.75
N LYS A 21 8.19 31.07 -9.49
CA LYS A 21 6.86 30.91 -8.95
C LYS A 21 7.06 29.97 -7.78
N ASP A 22 7.13 30.52 -6.58
CA ASP A 22 7.11 29.75 -5.35
C ASP A 22 5.82 28.95 -5.44
N LEU A 23 5.95 27.69 -5.86
CA LEU A 23 5.03 26.68 -5.42
C LEU A 23 5.16 26.76 -3.92
N LYS A 24 4.15 27.37 -3.26
CA LYS A 24 3.82 26.95 -1.91
C LYS A 24 3.82 25.42 -2.01
N THR A 25 4.83 24.77 -1.44
CA THR A 25 4.60 23.50 -0.82
C THR A 25 3.41 23.77 0.07
N GLN A 26 2.26 23.26 -0.37
CA GLN A 26 1.09 23.21 0.46
C GLN A 26 1.55 22.33 1.61
N ASP A 27 2.03 23.00 2.66
CA ASP A 27 2.30 22.40 3.94
C ASP A 27 0.91 22.10 4.47
N ASP A 28 0.39 20.95 4.03
CA ASP A 28 -0.88 20.40 4.46
C ASP A 28 -0.70 20.04 5.93
N GLY A 29 -1.00 21.03 6.76
CA GLY A 29 -0.90 20.98 8.21
C GLY A 29 -1.44 19.66 8.76
N ALA A 30 -0.63 19.06 9.62
CA ALA A 30 -0.70 17.71 10.17
C ALA A 30 -0.15 16.61 9.24
N GLN A 31 1.18 16.53 9.12
CA GLN A 31 1.82 15.22 8.91
C GLN A 31 1.36 14.29 10.05
N THR A 32 0.53 13.30 9.75
CA THR A 32 0.16 12.30 10.74
C THR A 32 1.42 11.53 11.10
N VAL A 33 1.74 11.52 12.39
CA VAL A 33 3.00 10.98 12.89
C VAL A 33 2.91 9.46 12.90
N ALA A 34 3.94 8.81 12.36
CA ALA A 34 4.04 7.37 12.36
C ALA A 34 3.97 6.82 13.80
N ARG A 35 3.09 5.85 14.04
CA ARG A 35 2.93 5.20 15.36
C ARG A 35 4.06 4.21 15.61
N ALA A 36 4.13 3.65 16.82
CA ALA A 36 5.09 2.59 17.10
C ALA A 36 4.92 1.41 16.12
N ALA A 37 6.03 0.80 15.71
CA ALA A 37 6.00 -0.38 14.85
C ALA A 37 5.25 -1.53 15.55
N LEU A 38 4.40 -2.22 14.78
CA LEU A 38 3.69 -3.42 15.20
C LEU A 38 4.61 -4.63 15.02
N GLY A 39 4.91 -5.32 16.11
CA GLY A 39 5.65 -6.56 16.10
C GLY A 39 4.74 -7.78 15.87
N GLN A 40 5.34 -8.94 15.69
CA GLN A 40 4.64 -10.21 15.51
C GLN A 40 3.61 -10.51 16.62
N SER A 41 3.93 -10.18 17.87
CA SER A 41 3.03 -10.38 19.02
C SER A 41 1.78 -9.52 19.00
N ASN A 42 1.71 -8.52 18.11
CA ASN A 42 0.52 -7.71 17.90
C ASN A 42 -0.50 -8.40 16.98
N PHE A 43 -0.22 -9.57 16.42
CA PHE A 43 -1.07 -10.24 15.43
C PHE A 43 -1.52 -11.63 15.89
N ASN A 44 -2.77 -11.95 15.55
CA ASN A 44 -3.36 -13.27 15.62
C ASN A 44 -3.22 -13.89 14.23
N LEU A 45 -2.57 -15.05 14.20
CA LEU A 45 -2.38 -15.84 12.99
C LEU A 45 -3.49 -16.88 12.93
N TRP A 46 -4.27 -16.89 11.86
CA TRP A 46 -5.38 -17.82 11.69
C TRP A 46 -5.58 -18.21 10.24
N LYS A 47 -6.34 -19.29 10.06
CA LYS A 47 -6.59 -19.89 8.76
C LYS A 47 -7.94 -20.59 8.73
N THR A 48 -8.53 -20.70 7.54
CA THR A 48 -9.72 -21.53 7.32
C THR A 48 -9.38 -22.93 6.79
N CYS A 49 -8.16 -23.15 6.28
CA CYS A 49 -7.73 -24.44 5.73
C CYS A 49 -6.21 -24.67 5.88
N ASN A 50 -5.52 -25.07 4.80
CA ASN A 50 -4.10 -25.44 4.79
C ASN A 50 -3.19 -24.25 4.48
N GLY A 51 -1.93 -24.35 4.89
CA GLY A 51 -1.02 -23.20 4.94
C GLY A 51 -1.22 -22.43 6.24
N THR A 52 -0.24 -22.49 7.13
CA THR A 52 -0.32 -21.82 8.43
C THR A 52 0.49 -20.54 8.33
N PRO A 53 -0.10 -19.34 8.46
CA PRO A 53 0.69 -18.13 8.65
C PRO A 53 1.65 -18.31 9.82
N TYR A 54 2.86 -17.80 9.70
CA TYR A 54 3.90 -18.00 10.70
C TYR A 54 4.80 -16.78 10.87
N ASN A 55 5.34 -16.65 12.08
CA ASN A 55 6.37 -15.68 12.38
C ASN A 55 7.69 -16.10 11.74
N ILE A 56 8.33 -15.19 11.02
CA ILE A 56 9.62 -15.42 10.37
C ILE A 56 10.72 -15.33 11.43
N THR A 57 11.25 -16.48 11.82
CA THR A 57 12.25 -16.63 12.90
C THR A 57 13.45 -15.72 12.70
N GLY A 58 13.88 -15.06 13.79
CA GLY A 58 15.03 -14.14 13.77
C GLY A 58 14.73 -12.76 13.19
N THR A 59 13.48 -12.48 12.84
CA THR A 59 13.03 -11.19 12.31
C THR A 59 11.76 -10.71 13.05
N ASN A 60 11.27 -9.52 12.71
CA ASN A 60 9.95 -9.02 13.12
C ASN A 60 8.84 -9.31 12.06
N GLY A 61 9.11 -10.19 11.10
CA GLY A 61 8.24 -10.40 9.95
C GLY A 61 7.21 -11.51 10.11
N ILE A 62 6.09 -11.42 9.40
CA ILE A 62 5.06 -12.45 9.33
C ILE A 62 4.97 -12.93 7.87
N CYS A 63 4.91 -14.25 7.67
CA CYS A 63 4.63 -14.87 6.39
C CYS A 63 3.18 -15.37 6.36
N ILE A 64 2.47 -15.07 5.28
CA ILE A 64 1.10 -15.54 5.01
C ILE A 64 1.11 -16.29 3.68
N PRO A 65 1.21 -17.62 3.68
CA PRO A 65 1.20 -18.41 2.45
C PRO A 65 -0.21 -18.47 1.83
N VAL A 66 -0.28 -18.62 0.50
CA VAL A 66 -1.55 -19.01 -0.16
C VAL A 66 -1.95 -20.40 0.32
N GLY A 67 -3.22 -20.55 0.71
CA GLY A 67 -3.81 -21.84 1.04
C GLY A 67 -4.17 -22.65 -0.20
N ASN A 68 -4.26 -23.97 -0.08
CA ASN A 68 -4.43 -24.87 -1.22
C ASN A 68 -5.85 -25.43 -1.41
N CYS A 69 -6.84 -24.96 -0.66
CA CYS A 69 -8.24 -25.34 -0.85
C CYS A 69 -9.13 -24.14 -1.27
N SER A 70 -10.29 -24.43 -1.88
CA SER A 70 -11.02 -23.50 -2.78
C SER A 70 -11.78 -22.35 -2.10
N THR A 71 -11.53 -22.13 -0.80
CA THR A 71 -12.11 -21.05 0.01
C THR A 71 -11.12 -20.60 1.08
N ASP A 72 -9.82 -20.74 0.83
CA ASP A 72 -8.80 -20.53 1.85
C ASP A 72 -8.64 -19.06 2.15
N ILE A 73 -8.78 -18.73 3.43
CA ILE A 73 -8.38 -17.46 4.01
C ILE A 73 -7.29 -17.77 5.01
N ASN A 74 -6.07 -17.36 4.68
CA ASN A 74 -4.94 -17.36 5.59
C ASN A 74 -4.64 -15.92 5.96
N ALA A 75 -4.56 -15.61 7.25
CA ALA A 75 -4.47 -14.22 7.66
C ALA A 75 -3.60 -14.01 8.90
N ALA A 76 -3.03 -12.82 8.95
CA ALA A 76 -2.47 -12.23 10.15
C ALA A 76 -3.26 -10.95 10.43
N GLN A 77 -3.99 -10.92 11.53
CA GLN A 77 -4.85 -9.80 11.92
C GLN A 77 -4.35 -9.20 13.23
N GLN A 78 -4.25 -7.88 13.30
CA GLN A 78 -3.87 -7.18 14.53
C GLN A 78 -4.85 -7.51 15.68
N ASN A 79 -4.33 -7.80 16.87
CA ASN A 79 -5.09 -8.25 18.05
C ASN A 79 -6.02 -7.18 18.60
N GLY A 80 -5.55 -5.94 18.59
CA GLY A 80 -6.32 -4.76 18.98
C GLY A 80 -6.12 -3.70 17.94
N GLY A 81 -7.22 -3.21 17.37
CA GLY A 81 -7.19 -2.08 16.45
C GLY A 81 -6.70 -0.81 17.15
N GLN A 82 -6.60 0.25 16.38
CA GLN A 82 -6.18 1.56 16.87
C GLN A 82 -6.67 2.66 15.93
N THR A 83 -6.86 3.86 16.46
CA THR A 83 -7.10 5.04 15.62
C THR A 83 -5.94 5.23 14.66
N ALA A 84 -6.20 5.11 13.36
CA ALA A 84 -5.20 5.28 12.34
C ALA A 84 -5.73 6.05 11.11
N THR A 85 -4.78 6.58 10.34
CA THR A 85 -4.99 7.31 9.09
C THR A 85 -4.32 6.62 7.92
N GLY A 86 -3.54 5.57 8.16
CA GLY A 86 -2.75 4.89 7.13
C GLY A 86 -2.01 3.68 7.66
N LEU A 87 -1.29 3.03 6.76
CA LEU A 87 -0.39 1.92 7.06
C LEU A 87 0.92 2.04 6.28
N GLN A 88 1.96 1.41 6.80
CA GLN A 88 3.18 1.10 6.08
C GLN A 88 3.67 -0.31 6.45
N PHE A 89 4.27 -1.00 5.50
CA PHE A 89 5.06 -2.21 5.77
C PHE A 89 6.17 -2.35 4.72
N TYR A 90 7.26 -2.99 5.12
CA TYR A 90 8.25 -3.53 4.18
C TYR A 90 7.90 -4.98 3.88
N GLY A 91 7.88 -5.37 2.62
CA GLY A 91 7.42 -6.72 2.30
C GLY A 91 7.33 -7.00 0.82
N CYS A 92 6.76 -8.15 0.49
CA CYS A 92 6.54 -8.56 -0.88
C CYS A 92 5.26 -9.36 -1.02
N PHE A 93 4.72 -9.33 -2.23
CA PHE A 93 3.62 -10.17 -2.68
C PHE A 93 4.19 -11.19 -3.68
N LYS A 94 4.58 -12.37 -3.20
CA LYS A 94 5.27 -13.38 -4.03
C LYS A 94 4.28 -14.18 -4.86
N GLY A 95 4.66 -14.42 -6.10
CA GLY A 95 4.00 -15.34 -7.03
C GLY A 95 2.76 -14.76 -7.72
N GLY A 96 2.04 -15.63 -8.43
CA GLY A 96 0.89 -15.29 -9.28
C GLY A 96 1.11 -15.70 -10.74
N SER A 97 0.01 -15.91 -11.48
CA SER A 97 -0.19 -16.42 -12.87
C SER A 97 -0.76 -17.84 -13.04
N ASN A 98 -1.25 -18.48 -11.97
CA ASN A 98 -1.82 -19.83 -12.01
C ASN A 98 -3.22 -19.97 -11.39
N ALA A 99 -3.81 -18.88 -10.86
CA ALA A 99 -5.18 -18.89 -10.34
C ALA A 99 -6.20 -18.75 -11.47
N TYR A 100 -7.36 -19.40 -11.35
CA TYR A 100 -8.44 -19.30 -12.35
C TYR A 100 -9.28 -18.02 -12.23
N SER A 101 -9.18 -17.31 -11.11
CA SER A 101 -10.05 -16.19 -10.80
C SER A 101 -9.27 -15.00 -10.26
N SER A 102 -9.70 -13.79 -10.65
CA SER A 102 -9.22 -12.53 -10.07
C SER A 102 -9.66 -12.31 -8.63
N ALA A 103 -10.58 -13.13 -8.10
CA ALA A 103 -10.87 -13.15 -6.67
C ALA A 103 -9.75 -13.82 -5.86
N SER A 104 -8.87 -14.59 -6.50
CA SER A 104 -7.69 -15.13 -5.82
C SER A 104 -6.67 -14.03 -5.66
N GLU A 105 -6.37 -13.66 -4.43
CA GLU A 105 -5.62 -12.45 -4.12
C GLU A 105 -4.75 -12.59 -2.87
N GLN A 106 -3.76 -11.72 -2.79
CA GLN A 106 -2.98 -11.43 -1.61
C GLN A 106 -3.21 -9.98 -1.25
N ALA A 107 -3.60 -9.66 -0.02
CA ALA A 107 -3.83 -8.28 0.38
C ALA A 107 -3.17 -7.93 1.71
N VAL A 108 -2.70 -6.69 1.81
CA VAL A 108 -2.23 -6.07 3.06
C VAL A 108 -2.90 -4.72 3.20
N PHE A 109 -3.68 -4.53 4.25
CA PHE A 109 -4.58 -3.40 4.41
C PHE A 109 -4.85 -3.06 5.86
N VAL A 110 -5.50 -1.91 6.08
CA VAL A 110 -6.17 -1.60 7.33
C VAL A 110 -7.67 -1.54 7.11
N CYS A 111 -8.45 -2.05 8.06
CA CYS A 111 -9.91 -2.08 8.00
C CYS A 111 -10.55 -1.77 9.35
N ASP A 112 -11.74 -1.17 9.35
CA ASP A 112 -12.44 -0.78 10.59
C ASP A 112 -13.39 -1.86 11.12
N ASN A 113 -13.59 -2.92 10.34
CA ASN A 113 -14.48 -4.02 10.68
C ASN A 113 -13.91 -5.38 10.22
N VAL A 114 -13.24 -6.05 11.15
CA VAL A 114 -12.71 -7.42 11.01
C VAL A 114 -13.73 -8.51 11.34
N SER A 115 -14.96 -8.14 11.71
CA SER A 115 -16.01 -9.12 12.07
C SER A 115 -16.84 -9.52 10.85
N SER A 116 -17.22 -8.56 10.01
CA SER A 116 -18.01 -8.82 8.79
C SER A 116 -17.27 -8.48 7.50
N TRP A 117 -16.09 -7.85 7.55
CA TRP A 117 -15.31 -7.47 6.35
C TRP A 117 -16.08 -6.55 5.38
N THR A 118 -17.05 -5.80 5.89
CA THR A 118 -17.90 -4.86 5.11
C THR A 118 -17.58 -3.41 5.45
N GLY A 119 -16.36 -3.16 5.97
CA GLY A 119 -15.92 -1.88 6.49
C GLY A 119 -15.26 -0.96 5.46
N ASN A 120 -14.71 0.14 5.95
CA ASN A 120 -13.75 0.93 5.19
C ASN A 120 -12.41 0.21 5.20
N GLU A 121 -11.85 -0.05 4.02
CA GLU A 121 -10.53 -0.66 3.87
C GLU A 121 -9.66 0.19 2.96
N MET A 122 -8.38 0.27 3.29
CA MET A 122 -7.37 0.82 2.39
C MET A 122 -6.09 -0.01 2.46
N GLY A 123 -5.50 -0.28 1.30
CA GLY A 123 -4.30 -1.11 1.28
C GLY A 123 -3.88 -1.50 -0.12
N PHE A 124 -3.10 -2.58 -0.16
CA PHE A 124 -2.49 -3.12 -1.35
C PHE A 124 -3.02 -4.52 -1.59
N VAL A 125 -3.29 -4.84 -2.85
CA VAL A 125 -3.82 -6.13 -3.26
C VAL A 125 -3.12 -6.59 -4.52
N LYS A 126 -2.74 -7.87 -4.54
CA LYS A 126 -2.20 -8.53 -5.70
C LYS A 126 -3.13 -9.64 -6.15
N THR A 127 -3.61 -9.54 -7.37
CA THR A 127 -4.44 -10.59 -7.98
C THR A 127 -3.56 -11.70 -8.54
N LEU A 128 -3.90 -12.95 -8.21
CA LEU A 128 -3.06 -14.13 -8.45
C LEU A 128 -3.28 -14.76 -9.83
N ASN A 129 -4.36 -14.41 -10.53
CA ASN A 129 -4.61 -14.87 -11.90
C ASN A 129 -3.75 -14.11 -12.91
N ASP A 130 -3.55 -12.80 -12.71
CA ASP A 130 -2.88 -11.89 -13.65
C ASP A 130 -1.56 -11.31 -13.12
N ASN A 131 -1.22 -11.60 -11.85
CA ASN A 131 0.02 -11.15 -11.22
C ASN A 131 0.12 -9.60 -11.15
N VAL A 132 -1.00 -8.93 -10.94
CA VAL A 132 -1.09 -7.46 -10.92
C VAL A 132 -1.21 -6.93 -9.49
N LEU A 133 -0.28 -6.06 -9.10
CA LEU A 133 -0.30 -5.34 -7.83
C LEU A 133 -1.06 -4.02 -7.98
N LYS A 134 -1.97 -3.73 -7.04
CA LYS A 134 -2.87 -2.58 -7.04
C LYS A 134 -2.89 -1.93 -5.66
N GLY A 135 -3.07 -0.61 -5.64
CA GLY A 135 -3.60 0.07 -4.45
C GLY A 135 -5.13 0.06 -4.52
N TYR A 136 -5.82 -0.11 -3.40
CA TYR A 136 -7.28 -0.18 -3.38
C TYR A 136 -7.91 0.52 -2.17
N LEU A 137 -9.17 0.91 -2.35
CA LEU A 137 -10.09 1.38 -1.32
C LEU A 137 -11.39 0.57 -1.39
N GLN A 138 -11.90 0.16 -0.23
CA GLN A 138 -13.24 -0.40 -0.06
C GLN A 138 -14.02 0.48 0.91
N GLY A 139 -15.31 0.69 0.68
CA GLY A 139 -16.18 1.44 1.59
C GLY A 139 -17.53 1.77 0.96
N GLY A 140 -18.61 1.69 1.75
CA GLY A 140 -19.97 1.98 1.28
C GLY A 140 -20.44 1.10 0.11
N GLY A 141 -19.95 -0.14 0.03
CA GLY A 141 -20.24 -1.09 -1.07
C GLY A 141 -19.46 -0.83 -2.35
N GLN A 142 -18.54 0.15 -2.36
CA GLN A 142 -17.65 0.41 -3.50
C GLN A 142 -16.28 -0.21 -3.28
N TYR A 143 -15.68 -0.67 -4.38
CA TYR A 143 -14.31 -1.17 -4.45
C TYR A 143 -13.60 -0.44 -5.58
N ILE A 144 -12.61 0.39 -5.24
CA ILE A 144 -11.89 1.27 -6.17
C ILE A 144 -10.42 0.88 -6.13
N TYR A 145 -9.79 0.73 -7.28
CA TYR A 145 -8.37 0.36 -7.34
C TYR A 145 -7.64 1.02 -8.51
N GLN A 146 -6.32 1.07 -8.40
CA GLN A 146 -5.43 1.45 -9.51
C GLN A 146 -4.18 0.57 -9.50
N THR A 147 -3.77 0.13 -10.69
CA THR A 147 -2.58 -0.69 -10.88
C THR A 147 -1.30 0.07 -10.51
N ILE A 148 -0.42 -0.60 -9.77
CA ILE A 148 0.91 -0.13 -9.40
C ILE A 148 1.95 -0.77 -10.30
N SER A 149 1.94 -2.10 -10.41
CA SER A 149 2.91 -2.88 -11.19
C SER A 149 2.32 -4.22 -11.61
N VAL A 150 2.97 -4.87 -12.57
CA VAL A 150 2.61 -6.19 -13.09
C VAL A 150 3.84 -7.09 -13.02
N ASN A 151 3.67 -8.36 -12.63
CA ASN A 151 4.74 -9.34 -12.44
C ASN A 151 5.78 -8.98 -11.38
N ASP A 152 5.40 -8.14 -10.42
CA ASP A 152 6.30 -7.65 -9.39
C ASP A 152 6.25 -8.52 -8.13
N ASN A 153 7.33 -9.27 -7.89
CA ASN A 153 7.52 -10.10 -6.69
C ASN A 153 8.59 -9.51 -5.75
N GLY A 154 9.02 -8.27 -6.02
CA GLY A 154 10.08 -7.60 -5.30
C GLY A 154 9.68 -7.23 -3.87
N TYR A 155 10.70 -6.97 -3.05
CA TYR A 155 10.49 -6.36 -1.75
C TYR A 155 10.46 -4.85 -1.88
N HIS A 156 9.42 -4.25 -1.30
CA HIS A 156 9.21 -2.81 -1.32
C HIS A 156 8.75 -2.30 0.05
N THR A 157 8.90 -1.00 0.27
CA THR A 157 8.18 -0.29 1.32
C THR A 157 6.86 0.22 0.77
N PHE A 158 5.76 -0.42 1.15
CA PHE A 158 4.41 -0.02 0.77
C PHE A 158 3.83 0.91 1.81
N LYS A 159 3.25 2.02 1.39
CA LYS A 159 2.56 2.95 2.30
C LYS A 159 1.29 3.51 1.65
N CYS A 160 0.18 3.50 2.39
CA CYS A 160 -1.01 4.26 2.02
C CYS A 160 -1.50 5.09 3.22
N GLN A 161 -2.03 6.28 2.95
CA GLN A 161 -2.42 7.20 4.01
C GLN A 161 -3.52 8.17 3.56
N ALA A 162 -4.57 8.27 4.36
CA ALA A 162 -5.69 9.17 4.18
C ALA A 162 -5.31 10.63 4.47
N LYS A 163 -5.90 11.55 3.72
CA LYS A 163 -5.68 13.00 3.91
C LYS A 163 -6.54 13.52 5.05
N SER A 164 -5.93 14.34 5.92
CA SER A 164 -6.66 15.07 6.96
C SER A 164 -7.63 16.09 6.39
N THR A 165 -7.29 16.69 5.25
CA THR A 165 -8.10 17.69 4.54
C THR A 165 -9.24 17.08 3.71
N ASN A 166 -9.15 15.80 3.38
CA ASN A 166 -10.21 15.06 2.71
C ASN A 166 -10.16 13.57 3.08
N THR A 167 -11.00 13.17 4.04
CA THR A 167 -11.00 11.82 4.61
C THR A 167 -11.43 10.72 3.63
N HIS A 168 -11.94 11.09 2.45
CA HIS A 168 -12.32 10.18 1.37
C HIS A 168 -11.15 9.85 0.42
N GLN A 169 -10.00 10.52 0.59
CA GLN A 169 -8.83 10.40 -0.25
C GLN A 169 -7.67 9.72 0.46
N VAL A 170 -7.01 8.81 -0.25
CA VAL A 170 -5.85 8.07 0.24
C VAL A 170 -4.73 8.12 -0.79
N ASP A 171 -3.56 8.58 -0.36
CA ASP A 171 -2.34 8.60 -1.17
C ASP A 171 -1.59 7.26 -1.04
N PHE A 172 -1.05 6.78 -2.15
CA PHE A 172 -0.30 5.52 -2.23
C PHE A 172 1.15 5.78 -2.63
N TYR A 173 2.07 5.11 -1.94
CA TYR A 173 3.50 5.21 -2.13
C TYR A 173 4.12 3.81 -2.18
N VAL A 174 5.17 3.66 -3.00
CA VAL A 174 6.04 2.48 -3.02
C VAL A 174 7.48 2.97 -2.99
N ASP A 175 8.27 2.46 -2.05
CA ASP A 175 9.66 2.86 -1.80
C ASP A 175 9.81 4.38 -1.56
N GLY A 176 8.83 4.96 -0.87
CA GLY A 176 8.77 6.41 -0.63
C GLY A 176 8.38 7.25 -1.85
N VAL A 177 8.19 6.64 -3.01
CA VAL A 177 7.77 7.33 -4.24
C VAL A 177 6.25 7.31 -4.36
N TYR A 178 5.65 8.50 -4.43
CA TYR A 178 4.22 8.67 -4.70
C TYR A 178 3.81 8.00 -6.02
N LYS A 179 2.67 7.30 -6.00
CA LYS A 179 2.11 6.64 -7.18
C LYS A 179 0.84 7.33 -7.65
N PHE A 180 -0.15 7.46 -6.77
CA PHE A 180 -1.45 8.05 -7.07
C PHE A 180 -2.26 8.30 -5.79
N THR A 181 -3.38 9.02 -5.93
CA THR A 181 -4.43 9.17 -4.93
C THR A 181 -5.67 8.44 -5.41
N LEU A 182 -6.30 7.62 -4.55
CA LEU A 182 -7.65 7.12 -4.78
C LEU A 182 -8.67 7.93 -3.98
N THR A 183 -9.88 8.09 -4.52
CA THR A 183 -11.00 8.76 -3.85
C THR A 183 -12.19 7.81 -3.79
N ASN A 184 -12.73 7.56 -2.60
CA ASN A 184 -14.01 6.88 -2.41
C ASN A 184 -14.94 7.74 -1.56
N ASN A 185 -15.90 8.41 -2.19
CA ASN A 185 -16.84 9.29 -1.49
C ASN A 185 -17.88 8.52 -0.66
N SER A 186 -17.92 7.18 -0.77
CA SER A 186 -18.85 6.31 -0.02
C SER A 186 -18.26 5.81 1.30
N GLY A 187 -16.98 6.08 1.57
CA GLY A 187 -16.27 5.66 2.78
C GLY A 187 -15.39 6.77 3.35
N SER A 188 -14.97 6.68 4.60
CA SER A 188 -14.02 7.62 5.22
C SER A 188 -12.86 6.84 5.83
N TYR A 189 -11.63 7.31 5.66
CA TYR A 189 -10.40 6.55 5.95
C TYR A 189 -9.49 7.25 6.97
N TYR A 190 -9.93 8.35 7.55
CA TYR A 190 -9.11 9.16 8.45
C TYR A 190 -9.58 9.05 9.89
N GLY A 191 -8.72 8.56 10.77
CA GLY A 191 -8.99 8.54 12.21
C GLY A 191 -10.00 7.48 12.66
N ASN A 192 -10.24 6.46 11.84
CA ASN A 192 -11.07 5.32 12.23
C ASN A 192 -10.29 4.37 13.14
N TRP A 193 -11.03 3.56 13.91
CA TRP A 193 -10.45 2.46 14.66
C TRP A 193 -10.15 1.29 13.73
N PHE A 194 -8.90 1.22 13.27
CA PHE A 194 -8.45 0.29 12.25
C PHE A 194 -7.64 -0.87 12.81
N TYR A 195 -7.79 -2.03 12.19
CA TYR A 195 -6.97 -3.23 12.40
C TYR A 195 -6.05 -3.41 11.18
N PHE A 196 -4.76 -3.63 11.42
CA PHE A 196 -3.83 -4.03 10.37
C PHE A 196 -4.04 -5.51 10.02
N VAL A 197 -4.19 -5.82 8.74
CA VAL A 197 -4.46 -7.18 8.25
C VAL A 197 -3.57 -7.49 7.05
N GLY A 198 -2.97 -8.67 7.06
CA GLY A 198 -2.54 -9.36 5.84
C GLY A 198 -3.44 -10.57 5.63
N THR A 199 -3.90 -10.79 4.41
CA THR A 199 -4.77 -11.92 4.04
C THR A 199 -4.39 -12.51 2.70
N ASN A 200 -4.78 -13.76 2.51
CA ASN A 200 -4.68 -14.46 1.26
C ASN A 200 -5.99 -15.17 0.96
N HIS A 201 -6.51 -15.02 -0.26
CA HIS A 201 -7.68 -15.73 -0.75
C HIS A 201 -7.33 -16.60 -1.96
N TRP A 202 -7.76 -17.87 -1.94
CA TRP A 202 -7.63 -18.78 -3.08
C TRP A 202 -8.99 -19.31 -3.55
N TYR A 203 -9.36 -18.99 -4.79
CA TYR A 203 -10.62 -19.41 -5.41
C TYR A 203 -10.37 -20.34 -6.61
N GLY A 204 -9.61 -21.42 -6.38
CA GLY A 204 -9.41 -22.51 -7.35
C GLY A 204 -8.29 -22.28 -8.37
N GLY A 205 -7.80 -23.39 -8.94
CA GLY A 205 -6.57 -23.43 -9.75
C GLY A 205 -5.87 -24.77 -9.64
N SER A 206 -4.67 -24.85 -10.21
CA SER A 206 -3.67 -25.86 -9.78
C SER A 206 -3.26 -25.58 -8.33
N ASN A 207 -2.74 -26.59 -7.61
CA ASN A 207 -2.26 -26.38 -6.23
C ASN A 207 -1.26 -25.20 -6.20
N PRO A 208 -1.53 -24.15 -5.40
CA PRO A 208 -0.63 -23.01 -5.31
C PRO A 208 0.71 -23.46 -4.69
N THR A 209 1.81 -23.00 -5.26
CA THR A 209 3.17 -23.23 -4.79
C THR A 209 3.98 -21.94 -4.87
N GLY A 210 4.53 -21.50 -3.75
CA GLY A 210 5.44 -20.35 -3.68
C GLY A 210 4.76 -18.97 -3.61
N GLN A 211 3.43 -18.90 -3.70
CA GLN A 211 2.71 -17.67 -3.46
C GLN A 211 2.58 -17.39 -1.95
N GLN A 212 3.04 -16.23 -1.51
CA GLN A 212 2.92 -15.77 -0.13
C GLN A 212 3.05 -14.27 0.00
N ILE A 213 2.55 -13.72 1.08
CA ILE A 213 2.89 -12.37 1.54
C ILE A 213 3.97 -12.51 2.60
N GLU A 214 4.96 -11.63 2.55
CA GLU A 214 5.79 -11.37 3.73
C GLU A 214 5.66 -9.91 4.14
N MET A 215 5.43 -9.68 5.43
CA MET A 215 5.24 -8.36 6.01
C MET A 215 6.25 -8.16 7.14
N TYR A 216 7.04 -7.10 7.07
CA TYR A 216 8.03 -6.67 8.04
C TYR A 216 7.80 -5.20 8.36
N SER A 217 8.34 -4.73 9.49
CA SER A 217 8.32 -3.30 9.85
C SER A 217 6.93 -2.66 9.70
N MET A 218 5.90 -3.39 10.14
CA MET A 218 4.50 -2.99 10.01
C MET A 218 4.22 -1.79 10.92
N GLN A 219 3.50 -0.81 10.40
CA GLN A 219 3.27 0.46 11.07
C GLN A 219 1.93 1.06 10.65
N THR A 220 1.32 1.84 11.53
CA THR A 220 0.15 2.68 11.26
C THR A 220 0.50 4.15 11.49
N PHE A 221 -0.33 5.06 10.98
CA PHE A 221 -0.17 6.52 11.10
C PHE A 221 -1.39 7.16 11.75
#